data_AF-A0A4Q3S3Y7-F1
#
_entry.id   AF-A0A4Q3S3Y7-F1
#
_cell.length_a   1.000
_cell.length_b   1.000
_cell.length_c   1.000
_cell.angle_alpha   90.00
_cell.angle_beta   90.00
_cell.angle_gamma   90.00
#
_symmetry.space_group_name_H-M   'P 1'
#
loop_
_entity.id
_entity.type
_entity.pdbx_description
1 polymer ?
#
loop_
_entity_poly.entity_id
_entity_poly.type
_entity_poly.pdbx_seq_one_letter_code
_entity_poly.pdbx_strand_id
1 'polypeptide(L)'
;DQARIIFPLLEPFGRDLETRAFENASQDLRDKYVFYPLYDTIKEIAKTFANLDRYVISGTAKGNASSEIQLGAFNVPPGSVTVSAGGQVLVENVDYTIDYNLGTVKVINSGIISSGVPVNVQFENNAGFGIQQRNFLGIRLDYLAKTTAREALALGASMVKLGERPFFTKTGYNEDPIKNTMYGLDFSYRTESQRLTRWLDKLPFYNTTEMSSITAYGEGAFLKPGHPKQIGKGSEGSIFIDDFEGSRNAIDLRFPLVSWGLASTPAGGTRFPEATKRDTLDYGFNRAKLAWYNIEPILQDRRNSNNPIDDDLLGTPSVRQVKVTEIYPNRTPDFGQAQLVTFDMAYYPTEIGPYNFDSRPGSVSADGKLLNPQNRWGGIMRGLDQVDFETGNVEFIEFWMQDPFLSNPASTGGQLYFHLGNISEDVLKDGKRFFENGISGAVTTAQEDSATVWGKVPANPIQVTQAFSNDPADRPLQDAGFDGLDDEGERRKYQAYLNDLAAAFGTSSQIYQQALADPSHDDFKNYRDAGYSNRDGILQRYKQINNPQGNSPVASSGDQFVSAFTLYPDQEEFNRDNTLNELEEYFEYKVE
;
A
#
# COMPACT_ATOMS: atom_id res chain seq x y z
N ASP A 1 -26.11 14.02 -1.41
CA ASP A 1 -26.67 13.50 -0.15
C ASP A 1 -26.42 12.00 -0.03
N GLN A 2 -25.83 11.56 1.08
CA GLN A 2 -25.63 10.13 1.39
C GLN A 2 -26.84 9.63 2.17
N ALA A 3 -27.44 8.52 1.75
CA ALA A 3 -28.51 7.86 2.51
C ALA A 3 -27.90 7.18 3.74
N ARG A 4 -27.98 7.85 4.91
CA ARG A 4 -27.53 7.31 6.19
C ARG A 4 -28.75 6.91 7.02
N ILE A 5 -28.74 5.68 7.56
CA ILE A 5 -29.70 5.26 8.59
C ILE A 5 -29.09 5.63 9.94
N ILE A 6 -29.77 6.49 10.69
CA ILE A 6 -29.30 6.94 12.01
C ILE A 6 -30.29 6.43 13.05
N PHE A 7 -29.79 5.65 14.01
CA PHE A 7 -30.58 5.22 15.15
C PHE A 7 -30.79 6.38 16.13
N PRO A 8 -31.97 6.50 16.78
CA PRO A 8 -32.25 7.53 17.77
C PRO A 8 -31.66 7.19 19.16
N LEU A 9 -30.61 6.38 19.22
CA LEU A 9 -29.99 5.82 20.43
C LEU A 9 -28.46 5.90 20.27
N LEU A 10 -27.74 6.00 21.39
CA LEU A 10 -26.28 6.09 21.39
C LEU A 10 -25.65 4.71 21.13
N GLU A 11 -26.18 3.68 21.80
CA GLU A 11 -25.72 2.30 21.72
C GLU A 11 -26.89 1.34 21.44
N PRO A 12 -27.54 1.42 20.25
CA PRO A 12 -28.73 0.63 19.92
C PRO A 12 -28.56 -0.88 20.05
N PHE A 13 -27.33 -1.41 20.03
CA PHE A 13 -27.03 -2.83 20.24
C PHE A 13 -26.28 -3.13 21.56
N GLY A 14 -25.95 -2.09 22.33
CA GLY A 14 -25.20 -2.16 23.59
C GLY A 14 -26.09 -1.82 24.79
N ARG A 15 -25.71 -0.82 25.58
CA ARG A 15 -26.43 -0.44 26.81
C ARG A 15 -27.88 -0.05 26.59
N ASP A 16 -28.23 0.59 25.46
CA ASP A 16 -29.62 0.92 25.16
C ASP A 16 -30.48 -0.34 24.88
N LEU A 17 -29.89 -1.38 24.27
CA LEU A 17 -30.58 -2.64 24.04
C LEU A 17 -30.81 -3.38 25.37
N GLU A 18 -29.80 -3.40 26.23
CA GLU A 18 -29.91 -4.00 27.56
C GLU A 18 -31.05 -3.37 28.35
N THR A 19 -31.02 -2.05 28.51
CA THR A 19 -31.99 -1.31 29.33
C THR A 19 -33.41 -1.36 28.77
N ARG A 20 -33.59 -1.44 27.44
CA ARG A 20 -34.94 -1.43 26.84
C ARG A 20 -35.54 -2.81 26.64
N ALA A 21 -34.73 -3.81 26.32
CA ALA A 21 -35.22 -5.13 25.93
C ALA A 21 -34.82 -6.26 26.89
N PHE A 22 -33.78 -6.06 27.71
CA PHE A 22 -33.23 -7.12 28.57
C PHE A 22 -33.12 -6.73 30.07
N GLU A 23 -33.72 -5.62 30.51
CA GLU A 23 -33.65 -5.13 31.91
C GLU A 23 -34.03 -6.20 32.94
N ASN A 24 -35.05 -7.01 32.63
CA ASN A 24 -35.55 -8.11 33.46
C ASN A 24 -35.17 -9.51 32.93
N ALA A 25 -34.30 -9.59 31.92
CA ALA A 25 -33.85 -10.86 31.35
C ALA A 25 -32.73 -11.50 32.19
N SER A 26 -32.60 -12.82 32.10
CA SER A 26 -31.50 -13.58 32.70
C SER A 26 -30.15 -13.19 32.07
N GLN A 27 -29.06 -13.39 32.82
CA GLN A 27 -27.72 -13.05 32.36
C GLN A 27 -27.37 -13.76 31.04
N ASP A 28 -27.70 -15.05 30.91
CA ASP A 28 -27.44 -15.83 29.70
C ASP A 28 -28.06 -15.23 28.42
N LEU A 29 -29.22 -14.57 28.54
CA LEU A 29 -29.86 -13.89 27.41
C LEU A 29 -29.15 -12.57 27.09
N ARG A 30 -28.68 -11.83 28.10
CA ARG A 30 -27.92 -10.59 27.90
C ARG A 30 -26.62 -10.89 27.17
N ASP A 31 -25.86 -11.88 27.64
CA ASP A 31 -24.56 -12.27 27.07
C ASP A 31 -24.67 -12.77 25.63
N LYS A 32 -25.86 -13.17 25.19
CA LYS A 32 -26.13 -13.64 23.83
C LYS A 32 -26.44 -12.51 22.84
N TYR A 33 -27.01 -11.40 23.29
CA TYR A 33 -27.54 -10.36 22.41
C TYR A 33 -26.89 -8.99 22.63
N VAL A 34 -26.52 -8.62 23.85
CA VAL A 34 -25.98 -7.29 24.12
C VAL A 34 -24.52 -7.21 23.67
N PHE A 35 -24.24 -6.30 22.74
CA PHE A 35 -22.95 -6.18 22.07
C PHE A 35 -22.15 -4.97 22.56
N TYR A 36 -21.72 -4.97 23.82
CA TYR A 36 -20.92 -3.87 24.38
C TYR A 36 -19.59 -3.62 23.64
N PRO A 37 -18.81 -4.66 23.25
CA PRO A 37 -17.56 -4.43 22.52
C PRO A 37 -17.70 -3.60 21.25
N LEU A 38 -18.88 -3.58 20.60
CA LEU A 38 -19.15 -2.75 19.43
C LEU A 38 -18.96 -1.24 19.70
N TYR A 39 -19.15 -0.79 20.94
CA TYR A 39 -19.08 0.61 21.35
C TYR A 39 -17.89 0.92 22.25
N ASP A 40 -17.44 -0.06 23.04
CA ASP A 40 -16.37 0.12 24.02
C ASP A 40 -14.97 -0.24 23.47
N THR A 41 -14.88 -0.82 22.27
CA THR A 41 -13.61 -1.24 21.64
C THR A 41 -13.51 -0.78 20.19
N ILE A 42 -12.34 -0.91 19.58
CA ILE A 42 -12.18 -0.68 18.13
C ILE A 42 -12.93 -1.75 17.33
N LYS A 43 -13.34 -1.37 16.12
CA LYS A 43 -14.13 -2.21 15.20
C LYS A 43 -13.54 -3.61 15.00
N GLU A 44 -12.22 -3.71 14.87
CA GLU A 44 -11.56 -4.98 14.55
C GLU A 44 -11.59 -5.95 15.73
N ILE A 45 -11.41 -5.46 16.96
CA ILE A 45 -11.63 -6.25 18.18
C ILE A 45 -13.09 -6.68 18.26
N ALA A 46 -14.04 -5.77 18.03
CA ALA A 46 -15.47 -6.09 18.10
C ALA A 46 -15.87 -7.22 17.13
N LYS A 47 -15.32 -7.27 15.91
CA LYS A 47 -15.59 -8.35 14.94
C LYS A 47 -15.19 -9.74 15.43
N THR A 48 -14.21 -9.86 16.31
CA THR A 48 -13.79 -11.16 16.86
C THR A 48 -14.90 -11.83 17.70
N PHE A 49 -15.87 -11.04 18.19
CA PHE A 49 -17.05 -11.52 18.90
C PHE A 49 -18.15 -12.01 17.94
N ALA A 50 -17.85 -13.04 17.13
CA ALA A 50 -18.76 -13.61 16.14
C ALA A 50 -20.07 -14.19 16.73
N ASN A 51 -20.12 -14.41 18.04
CA ASN A 51 -21.34 -14.77 18.77
C ASN A 51 -22.34 -13.60 18.87
N LEU A 52 -21.84 -12.35 18.90
CA LEU A 52 -22.64 -11.13 19.05
C LEU A 52 -22.82 -10.38 17.72
N ASP A 53 -21.85 -10.46 16.80
CA ASP A 53 -21.92 -9.84 15.47
C ASP A 53 -22.89 -10.59 14.53
N ARG A 54 -24.19 -10.48 14.82
CA ARG A 54 -25.27 -11.19 14.12
C ARG A 54 -26.44 -10.28 13.72
N TYR A 55 -26.28 -8.98 13.92
CA TYR A 55 -27.29 -7.98 13.58
C TYR A 55 -27.22 -7.63 12.10
N VAL A 56 -28.28 -7.94 11.35
CA VAL A 56 -28.38 -7.64 9.91
C VAL A 56 -29.56 -6.74 9.66
N ILE A 57 -29.34 -5.64 8.92
CA ILE A 57 -30.38 -4.73 8.47
C ILE A 57 -30.40 -4.78 6.94
N SER A 58 -31.52 -5.21 6.40
CA SER A 58 -31.76 -5.24 4.96
C SER A 58 -32.92 -4.31 4.62
N GLY A 59 -32.78 -3.53 3.56
CA GLY A 59 -33.83 -2.67 3.03
C GLY A 59 -33.59 -2.35 1.56
N THR A 60 -34.62 -1.85 0.89
CA THR A 60 -34.53 -1.35 -0.48
C THR A 60 -34.84 0.13 -0.49
N ALA A 61 -34.05 0.91 -1.23
CA ALA A 61 -34.31 2.32 -1.48
C ALA A 61 -34.51 2.51 -2.98
N LYS A 62 -35.52 3.29 -3.38
CA LYS A 62 -35.78 3.65 -4.77
C LYS A 62 -35.61 5.17 -4.89
N GLY A 63 -34.81 5.62 -5.86
CA GLY A 63 -34.74 7.03 -6.22
C GLY A 63 -36.07 7.54 -6.79
N ASN A 64 -36.16 8.84 -7.07
CA ASN A 64 -37.35 9.44 -7.66
C ASN A 64 -37.83 8.64 -8.88
N ALA A 65 -39.14 8.44 -8.98
CA ALA A 65 -39.78 7.66 -10.04
C ALA A 65 -39.67 8.38 -11.39
N SER A 66 -38.52 8.31 -12.04
CA SER A 66 -38.41 8.58 -13.47
C SER A 66 -38.99 7.39 -14.24
N SER A 67 -39.64 7.67 -15.37
CA SER A 67 -40.01 6.65 -16.36
C SER A 67 -38.80 6.02 -17.04
N GLU A 68 -37.60 6.51 -16.72
CA GLU A 68 -36.32 6.10 -17.26
C GLU A 68 -35.55 5.23 -16.26
N ILE A 69 -35.07 4.10 -16.74
CA ILE A 69 -34.28 3.08 -16.07
C ILE A 69 -32.91 3.10 -16.72
N GLN A 70 -31.87 3.48 -15.97
CA GLN A 70 -30.49 3.39 -16.46
C GLN A 70 -29.99 1.95 -16.35
N LEU A 71 -29.41 1.44 -17.43
CA LEU A 71 -28.83 0.10 -17.51
C LEU A 71 -27.39 0.05 -16.96
N GLY A 72 -26.75 1.21 -16.78
CA GLY A 72 -25.36 1.28 -16.29
C GLY A 72 -24.32 0.73 -17.28
N ALA A 73 -24.69 0.59 -18.55
CA ALA A 73 -23.81 0.16 -19.63
C ALA A 73 -23.90 1.14 -20.80
N PHE A 74 -22.76 1.46 -21.40
CA PHE A 74 -22.69 2.30 -22.60
C PHE A 74 -22.60 1.43 -23.84
N ASN A 75 -23.20 1.88 -24.95
CA ASN A 75 -23.20 1.17 -26.23
C ASN A 75 -23.75 -0.26 -26.13
N VAL A 76 -24.95 -0.40 -25.57
CA VAL A 76 -25.65 -1.68 -25.46
C VAL A 76 -25.98 -2.19 -26.87
N PRO A 77 -25.68 -3.46 -27.21
CA PRO A 77 -26.00 -4.01 -28.53
C PRO A 77 -27.51 -3.92 -28.85
N PRO A 78 -27.89 -3.36 -30.01
CA PRO A 78 -29.29 -3.29 -30.43
C PRO A 78 -29.97 -4.66 -30.42
N GLY A 79 -31.17 -4.76 -29.85
CA GLY A 79 -31.95 -6.01 -29.77
C GLY A 79 -31.54 -6.98 -28.66
N SER A 80 -30.53 -6.66 -27.85
CA SER A 80 -30.14 -7.48 -26.68
C SER A 80 -31.01 -7.24 -25.44
N VAL A 81 -31.80 -6.15 -25.43
CA VAL A 81 -32.55 -5.70 -24.26
C VAL A 81 -33.94 -6.33 -24.25
N THR A 82 -34.22 -7.12 -23.22
CA THR A 82 -35.54 -7.69 -22.94
C THR A 82 -36.11 -7.05 -21.68
N VAL A 83 -37.28 -6.44 -21.78
CA VAL A 83 -37.99 -5.82 -20.65
C VAL A 83 -39.23 -6.65 -20.31
N SER A 84 -39.45 -6.92 -19.03
CA SER A 84 -40.66 -7.61 -18.56
C SER A 84 -41.28 -6.90 -17.36
N ALA A 85 -42.60 -6.94 -17.26
CA ALA A 85 -43.35 -6.44 -16.11
C ALA A 85 -44.46 -7.43 -15.74
N GLY A 86 -44.54 -7.82 -14.46
CA GLY A 86 -45.60 -8.72 -13.97
C GLY A 86 -45.62 -10.10 -14.66
N GLY A 87 -44.47 -10.56 -15.18
CA GLY A 87 -44.34 -11.81 -15.93
C GLY A 87 -44.65 -11.72 -17.43
N GLN A 88 -45.10 -10.56 -17.93
CA GLN A 88 -45.30 -10.30 -19.35
C GLN A 88 -44.05 -9.63 -19.94
N VAL A 89 -43.55 -10.15 -21.07
CA VAL A 89 -42.52 -9.48 -21.87
C VAL A 89 -43.16 -8.29 -22.58
N LEU A 90 -42.57 -7.11 -22.40
CA LEU A 90 -43.02 -5.86 -22.98
C LEU A 90 -42.52 -5.70 -24.41
N VAL A 91 -43.20 -4.89 -25.21
CA VAL A 91 -42.85 -4.67 -26.62
C VAL A 91 -42.09 -3.35 -26.78
N GLU A 92 -40.90 -3.39 -27.37
CA GLU A 92 -40.11 -2.21 -27.70
C GLU A 92 -40.88 -1.29 -28.68
N ASN A 93 -40.79 0.02 -28.45
CA ASN A 93 -41.52 1.10 -29.13
C ASN A 93 -43.05 1.12 -28.93
N VAL A 94 -43.60 0.21 -28.14
CA VAL A 94 -45.02 0.20 -27.75
C VAL A 94 -45.16 0.42 -26.25
N ASP A 95 -44.44 -0.38 -25.46
CA ASP A 95 -44.48 -0.33 -24.00
C ASP A 95 -43.30 0.42 -23.39
N TYR A 96 -42.15 0.41 -24.07
CA TYR A 96 -40.93 1.12 -23.67
C TYR A 96 -40.09 1.51 -24.89
N THR A 97 -39.17 2.46 -24.74
CA THR A 97 -38.15 2.85 -25.76
C THR A 97 -36.75 2.76 -25.16
N ILE A 98 -35.73 2.49 -25.97
CA ILE A 98 -34.35 2.35 -25.51
C ILE A 98 -33.43 3.36 -26.20
N ASP A 99 -32.59 4.04 -25.41
CA ASP A 99 -31.37 4.68 -25.91
C ASP A 99 -30.20 3.70 -25.73
N TYR A 100 -29.77 3.08 -26.83
CA TYR A 100 -28.68 2.09 -26.84
C TYR A 100 -27.30 2.71 -26.61
N ASN A 101 -27.12 3.99 -26.93
CA ASN A 101 -25.83 4.68 -26.73
C ASN A 101 -25.63 5.01 -25.25
N LEU A 102 -26.66 5.59 -24.64
CA LEU A 102 -26.68 5.98 -23.23
C LEU A 102 -27.07 4.83 -22.29
N GLY A 103 -27.53 3.70 -22.83
CA GLY A 103 -28.00 2.55 -22.06
C GLY A 103 -29.16 2.90 -21.14
N THR A 104 -30.19 3.56 -21.66
CA THR A 104 -31.35 3.99 -20.87
C THR A 104 -32.65 3.43 -21.46
N VAL A 105 -33.48 2.83 -20.62
CA VAL A 105 -34.80 2.30 -21.00
C VAL A 105 -35.88 3.21 -20.44
N LYS A 106 -36.76 3.70 -21.30
CA LYS A 106 -37.89 4.56 -20.93
C LYS A 106 -39.20 3.81 -21.09
N VAL A 107 -39.89 3.53 -19.99
CA VAL A 107 -41.22 2.93 -20.01
C VAL A 107 -42.23 4.00 -20.44
N ILE A 108 -43.01 3.73 -21.49
CA ILE A 108 -44.02 4.64 -22.03
C ILE A 108 -45.45 4.18 -21.72
N ASN A 109 -45.66 2.88 -21.44
CA ASN A 109 -46.98 2.35 -21.07
C ASN A 109 -47.43 2.88 -19.69
N SER A 110 -48.43 3.77 -19.70
CA SER A 110 -48.95 4.42 -18.49
C SER A 110 -49.61 3.45 -17.50
N GLY A 111 -50.13 2.30 -17.98
CA GLY A 111 -50.71 1.26 -17.12
C GLY A 111 -49.65 0.57 -16.26
N ILE A 112 -48.44 0.41 -16.79
CA ILE A 112 -47.31 -0.18 -16.06
C ILE A 112 -46.73 0.83 -15.06
N ILE A 113 -46.61 2.10 -15.47
CA ILE A 113 -46.11 3.18 -14.61
C ILE A 113 -47.03 3.39 -13.40
N SER A 114 -48.35 3.43 -13.62
CA SER A 114 -49.34 3.70 -12.57
C SER A 114 -49.62 2.50 -11.65
N SER A 115 -49.45 1.27 -12.14
CA SER A 115 -49.65 0.05 -11.34
C SER A 115 -48.49 -0.25 -10.39
N GLY A 116 -47.32 0.38 -10.58
CA GLY A 116 -46.16 0.18 -9.72
C GLY A 116 -45.56 -1.23 -9.80
N VAL A 117 -45.93 -2.00 -10.82
CA VAL A 117 -45.44 -3.37 -11.02
C VAL A 117 -43.92 -3.33 -11.27
N PRO A 118 -43.13 -4.23 -10.65
CA PRO A 118 -41.69 -4.30 -10.89
C PRO A 118 -41.38 -4.55 -12.38
N VAL A 119 -40.52 -3.72 -12.94
CA VAL A 119 -40.00 -3.86 -14.31
C VAL A 119 -38.60 -4.47 -14.22
N ASN A 120 -38.41 -5.63 -14.84
CA ASN A 120 -37.13 -6.30 -14.94
C ASN A 120 -36.54 -6.10 -16.33
N VAL A 121 -35.27 -5.69 -16.40
CA VAL A 121 -34.56 -5.46 -17.66
C VAL A 121 -33.34 -6.38 -17.73
N GLN A 122 -33.25 -7.17 -18.79
CA GLN A 122 -32.10 -8.02 -19.10
C GLN A 122 -31.47 -7.48 -20.38
N PHE A 123 -30.14 -7.40 -20.43
CA PHE A 123 -29.42 -6.89 -21.59
C PHE A 123 -28.02 -7.49 -21.68
N GLU A 124 -27.42 -7.45 -22.87
CA GLU A 124 -26.02 -7.83 -23.06
C GLU A 124 -25.12 -6.59 -22.92
N ASN A 125 -23.97 -6.73 -22.26
CA ASN A 125 -22.98 -5.67 -22.13
C ASN A 125 -21.64 -6.11 -22.75
N ASN A 126 -21.11 -5.29 -23.66
CA ASN A 126 -19.84 -5.54 -24.35
C ASN A 126 -18.64 -4.83 -23.68
N ALA A 127 -18.79 -4.32 -22.45
CA ALA A 127 -17.71 -3.64 -21.73
C ALA A 127 -16.55 -4.63 -21.42
N GLY A 128 -15.46 -4.52 -22.18
CA GLY A 128 -14.35 -5.46 -22.26
C GLY A 128 -13.15 -5.12 -21.38
N PHE A 129 -13.23 -5.36 -20.07
CA PHE A 129 -12.03 -5.36 -19.22
C PHE A 129 -12.01 -6.64 -18.36
N GLY A 130 -10.95 -7.46 -18.50
CA GLY A 130 -10.72 -8.65 -17.65
C GLY A 130 -11.48 -9.94 -18.01
N ILE A 131 -12.06 -10.06 -19.20
CA ILE A 131 -12.98 -11.17 -19.53
C ILE A 131 -12.24 -12.50 -19.68
N GLN A 132 -12.63 -13.50 -18.86
CA GLN A 132 -12.32 -14.91 -19.08
C GLN A 132 -12.80 -15.33 -20.48
N GLN A 133 -11.97 -16.04 -21.26
CA GLN A 133 -12.32 -16.37 -22.64
C GLN A 133 -13.59 -17.24 -22.70
N ARG A 134 -14.65 -16.72 -23.34
CA ARG A 134 -15.94 -17.40 -23.51
C ARG A 134 -16.09 -17.93 -24.93
N ASN A 135 -16.51 -19.19 -25.05
CA ASN A 135 -16.87 -19.82 -26.31
C ASN A 135 -18.36 -20.19 -26.29
N PHE A 136 -19.11 -19.65 -27.25
CA PHE A 136 -20.52 -19.95 -27.45
C PHE A 136 -20.74 -20.67 -28.78
N LEU A 137 -21.34 -21.85 -28.74
CA LEU A 137 -21.73 -22.63 -29.92
C LEU A 137 -23.23 -22.87 -29.87
N GLY A 138 -23.98 -22.34 -30.83
CA GLY A 138 -25.41 -22.56 -30.99
C GLY A 138 -25.73 -23.27 -32.29
N ILE A 139 -26.61 -24.26 -32.23
CA ILE A 139 -27.23 -24.91 -33.39
C ILE A 139 -28.75 -24.84 -33.18
N ARG A 140 -29.47 -24.36 -34.20
CA ARG A 140 -30.93 -24.33 -34.21
C ARG A 140 -31.44 -24.96 -35.50
N LEU A 141 -32.46 -25.80 -35.38
CA LEU A 141 -33.16 -26.46 -36.48
C LEU A 141 -34.63 -26.04 -36.41
N ASP A 142 -35.09 -25.37 -37.46
CA ASP A 142 -36.49 -24.95 -37.58
C ASP A 142 -37.15 -25.74 -38.71
N TYR A 143 -38.23 -26.44 -38.37
CA TYR A 143 -39.06 -27.18 -39.31
C TYR A 143 -40.41 -26.49 -39.48
N LEU A 144 -40.61 -25.87 -40.64
CA LEU A 144 -41.86 -25.22 -41.02
C LEU A 144 -42.86 -26.28 -41.52
N ALA A 145 -43.51 -26.97 -40.58
CA ALA A 145 -44.43 -28.06 -40.86
C ALA A 145 -45.64 -27.63 -41.72
N LYS A 146 -46.10 -26.38 -41.56
CA LYS A 146 -47.22 -25.84 -42.37
C LYS A 146 -47.06 -24.33 -42.53
N THR A 147 -47.11 -23.84 -43.75
CA THR A 147 -47.07 -22.40 -44.05
C THR A 147 -48.07 -22.11 -45.16
N THR A 148 -49.21 -21.53 -44.81
CA THR A 148 -50.27 -21.13 -45.73
C THR A 148 -50.71 -19.71 -45.42
N ALA A 149 -51.55 -19.11 -46.28
CA ALA A 149 -52.05 -17.75 -46.09
C ALA A 149 -52.85 -17.53 -44.80
N ARG A 150 -53.35 -18.60 -44.15
CA ARG A 150 -54.19 -18.50 -42.93
C ARG A 150 -53.71 -19.35 -41.75
N GLU A 151 -52.73 -20.21 -41.95
CA GLU A 151 -52.20 -21.12 -40.93
C GLU A 151 -50.68 -21.27 -41.05
N ALA A 152 -49.99 -21.17 -39.93
CA ALA A 152 -48.56 -21.41 -39.81
C ALA A 152 -48.27 -22.32 -38.61
N LEU A 153 -47.49 -23.39 -38.81
CA LEU A 153 -46.98 -24.27 -37.77
C LEU A 153 -45.47 -24.43 -37.97
N ALA A 154 -44.69 -24.08 -36.96
CA ALA A 154 -43.26 -24.31 -36.91
C ALA A 154 -42.88 -25.11 -35.66
N LEU A 155 -41.92 -26.03 -35.82
CA LEU A 155 -41.30 -26.80 -34.76
C LEU A 155 -39.81 -26.46 -34.73
N GLY A 156 -39.30 -26.06 -33.57
CA GLY A 156 -37.91 -25.71 -33.35
C GLY A 156 -37.22 -26.73 -32.45
N ALA A 157 -35.95 -27.00 -32.73
CA ALA A 157 -35.04 -27.68 -31.83
C ALA A 157 -33.73 -26.88 -31.76
N SER A 158 -33.19 -26.69 -30.56
CA SER A 158 -31.95 -25.96 -30.35
C SER A 158 -30.99 -26.72 -29.44
N MET A 159 -29.70 -26.55 -29.70
CA MET A 159 -28.63 -26.96 -28.81
C MET A 159 -27.65 -25.80 -28.70
N VAL A 160 -27.42 -25.35 -27.48
CA VAL A 160 -26.50 -24.26 -27.18
C VAL A 160 -25.46 -24.77 -26.19
N LYS A 161 -24.20 -24.41 -26.39
CA LYS A 161 -23.10 -24.73 -25.50
C LYS A 161 -22.27 -23.49 -25.24
N LEU A 162 -22.20 -23.11 -23.97
CA LEU A 162 -21.37 -22.02 -23.47
C LEU A 162 -20.27 -22.60 -22.61
N GLY A 163 -19.01 -22.27 -22.91
CA GLY A 163 -17.86 -22.71 -22.14
C GLY A 163 -16.90 -21.55 -21.87
N GLU A 164 -16.51 -21.39 -20.62
CA GLU A 164 -15.53 -20.43 -20.17
C GLU A 164 -14.18 -21.12 -19.92
N ARG A 165 -13.09 -20.43 -20.22
CA ARG A 165 -11.74 -20.87 -19.91
C ARG A 165 -11.17 -19.98 -18.80
N PRO A 166 -10.86 -20.55 -17.63
CA PRO A 166 -10.25 -19.78 -16.57
C PRO A 166 -8.81 -19.41 -16.93
N PHE A 167 -8.32 -18.29 -16.39
CA PHE A 167 -6.93 -17.87 -16.52
C PHE A 167 -5.99 -18.76 -15.71
N PHE A 168 -6.42 -19.15 -14.50
CA PHE A 168 -5.67 -19.98 -13.56
C PHE A 168 -6.41 -21.31 -13.30
N THR A 169 -5.68 -22.34 -12.86
CA THR A 169 -6.29 -23.62 -12.44
C THR A 169 -6.85 -23.57 -11.03
N LYS A 170 -6.35 -22.66 -10.20
CA LYS A 170 -6.99 -22.27 -8.94
C LYS A 170 -8.02 -21.21 -9.27
N THR A 171 -9.28 -21.46 -8.93
CA THR A 171 -10.36 -20.51 -9.14
C THR A 171 -11.04 -20.26 -7.81
N GLY A 172 -11.22 -18.99 -7.46
CA GLY A 172 -11.91 -18.57 -6.26
C GLY A 172 -13.42 -18.72 -6.35
N TYR A 173 -14.08 -18.74 -5.20
CA TYR A 173 -15.53 -18.69 -5.10
C TYR A 173 -16.10 -17.41 -5.77
N ASN A 174 -17.22 -17.54 -6.50
CA ASN A 174 -17.82 -16.52 -7.39
C ASN A 174 -17.09 -16.22 -8.71
N GLU A 175 -15.96 -16.88 -8.98
CA GLU A 175 -15.25 -16.78 -10.27
C GLU A 175 -15.30 -18.11 -11.06
N ASP A 176 -16.23 -19.00 -10.71
CA ASP A 176 -16.35 -20.33 -11.27
C ASP A 176 -16.64 -20.33 -12.77
N PRO A 177 -15.71 -20.83 -13.61
CA PRO A 177 -15.94 -20.88 -15.04
C PRO A 177 -17.00 -21.94 -15.36
N ILE A 178 -17.99 -21.57 -16.17
CA ILE A 178 -19.07 -22.49 -16.54
C ILE A 178 -18.80 -23.25 -17.83
N LYS A 179 -19.41 -24.43 -17.95
CA LYS A 179 -19.45 -25.20 -19.20
C LYS A 179 -20.81 -25.84 -19.40
N ASN A 180 -21.79 -24.99 -19.66
CA ASN A 180 -23.19 -25.37 -19.74
C ASN A 180 -23.59 -25.76 -21.16
N THR A 181 -24.43 -26.78 -21.28
CA THR A 181 -25.06 -27.19 -22.54
C THR A 181 -26.56 -27.22 -22.37
N MET A 182 -27.28 -26.42 -23.15
CA MET A 182 -28.73 -26.34 -23.13
C MET A 182 -29.31 -26.99 -24.38
N TYR A 183 -30.38 -27.76 -24.22
CA TYR A 183 -31.16 -28.34 -25.30
C TYR A 183 -32.57 -27.78 -25.22
N GLY A 184 -33.11 -27.23 -26.32
CA GLY A 184 -34.44 -26.65 -26.38
C GLY A 184 -35.29 -27.32 -27.45
N LEU A 185 -36.59 -27.42 -27.18
CA LEU A 185 -37.63 -27.77 -28.14
C LEU A 185 -38.74 -26.72 -28.05
N ASP A 186 -39.16 -26.17 -29.17
CA ASP A 186 -40.23 -25.17 -29.22
C ASP A 186 -41.22 -25.46 -30.34
N PHE A 187 -42.45 -24.99 -30.17
CA PHE A 187 -43.43 -24.95 -31.24
C PHE A 187 -44.14 -23.61 -31.28
N SER A 188 -44.47 -23.17 -32.49
CA SER A 188 -45.34 -22.02 -32.70
C SER A 188 -46.43 -22.37 -33.71
N TYR A 189 -47.67 -22.06 -33.35
CA TYR A 189 -48.84 -22.29 -34.17
C TYR A 189 -49.67 -21.01 -34.24
N ARG A 190 -50.00 -20.57 -35.45
CA ARG A 190 -50.88 -19.42 -35.70
C ARG A 190 -51.96 -19.82 -36.69
N THR A 191 -53.21 -19.49 -36.39
CA THR A 191 -54.33 -19.70 -37.30
C THR A 191 -55.30 -18.51 -37.27
N GLU A 192 -55.88 -18.17 -38.41
CA GLU A 192 -56.95 -17.18 -38.52
C GLU A 192 -58.32 -17.83 -38.42
N SER A 193 -59.13 -17.40 -37.45
CA SER A 193 -60.45 -17.96 -37.16
C SER A 193 -61.58 -17.01 -37.53
N GLN A 194 -62.16 -17.20 -38.72
CA GLN A 194 -63.36 -16.47 -39.16
C GLN A 194 -64.56 -16.70 -38.24
N ARG A 195 -64.63 -17.89 -37.61
CA ARG A 195 -65.74 -18.24 -36.72
C ARG A 195 -65.68 -17.42 -35.42
N LEU A 196 -64.49 -17.14 -34.92
CA LEU A 196 -64.32 -16.35 -33.70
C LEU A 196 -64.67 -14.88 -33.97
N THR A 197 -64.25 -14.33 -35.12
CA THR A 197 -64.62 -12.98 -35.57
C THR A 197 -66.14 -12.82 -35.64
N ARG A 198 -66.82 -13.72 -36.36
CA ARG A 198 -68.28 -13.70 -36.48
C ARG A 198 -69.03 -13.93 -35.16
N TRP A 199 -68.39 -14.52 -34.17
CA TRP A 199 -68.99 -14.68 -32.84
C TRP A 199 -68.88 -13.39 -32.03
N LEU A 200 -67.73 -12.70 -32.10
CA LEU A 200 -67.52 -11.39 -31.49
C LEU A 200 -68.43 -10.33 -32.10
N ASP A 201 -68.69 -10.38 -33.41
CA ASP A 201 -69.63 -9.47 -34.11
C ASP A 201 -71.09 -9.59 -33.66
N LYS A 202 -71.43 -10.60 -32.86
CA LYS A 202 -72.78 -10.75 -32.29
C LYS A 202 -72.95 -10.04 -30.94
N LEU A 203 -71.88 -9.46 -30.38
CA LEU A 203 -71.97 -8.69 -29.15
C LEU A 203 -72.66 -7.34 -29.43
N PRO A 204 -73.66 -6.94 -28.64
CA PRO A 204 -74.32 -5.65 -28.82
C PRO A 204 -73.31 -4.52 -28.70
N PHE A 205 -73.32 -3.60 -29.67
CA PHE A 205 -72.43 -2.43 -29.81
C PHE A 205 -70.96 -2.72 -30.23
N TYR A 206 -70.65 -3.89 -30.79
CA TYR A 206 -69.32 -4.23 -31.34
C TYR A 206 -69.44 -4.84 -32.74
N ASN A 207 -68.63 -4.37 -33.71
CA ASN A 207 -68.61 -4.90 -35.09
C ASN A 207 -67.20 -4.70 -35.68
N THR A 208 -66.58 -5.77 -36.18
CA THR A 208 -65.22 -5.71 -36.76
C THR A 208 -65.13 -6.52 -38.05
N THR A 209 -64.46 -5.97 -39.06
CA THR A 209 -64.13 -6.71 -40.30
C THR A 209 -62.76 -7.38 -40.22
N GLU A 210 -61.99 -7.09 -39.16
CA GLU A 210 -60.64 -7.61 -38.95
C GLU A 210 -60.66 -9.07 -38.48
N MET A 211 -59.81 -9.88 -39.10
CA MET A 211 -59.74 -11.31 -38.85
C MET A 211 -59.17 -11.61 -37.47
N SER A 212 -59.89 -12.41 -36.67
CA SER A 212 -59.40 -12.89 -35.38
C SER A 212 -58.33 -13.95 -35.60
N SER A 213 -57.21 -13.86 -34.88
CA SER A 213 -56.15 -14.86 -34.93
C SER A 213 -55.98 -15.53 -33.57
N ILE A 214 -55.62 -16.81 -33.61
CA ILE A 214 -55.26 -17.62 -32.45
C ILE A 214 -53.80 -17.99 -32.62
N THR A 215 -53.00 -17.67 -31.61
CA THR A 215 -51.60 -18.05 -31.52
C THR A 215 -51.41 -18.96 -30.32
N ALA A 216 -50.69 -20.05 -30.52
CA ALA A 216 -50.24 -20.94 -29.47
C ALA A 216 -48.74 -21.13 -29.62
N TYR A 217 -48.03 -21.02 -28.51
CA TYR A 217 -46.59 -21.22 -28.44
C TYR A 217 -46.28 -22.05 -27.19
N GLY A 218 -45.24 -22.84 -27.26
CA GLY A 218 -44.67 -23.50 -26.11
C GLY A 218 -43.19 -23.79 -26.33
N GLU A 219 -42.43 -23.73 -25.26
CA GLU A 219 -41.02 -24.11 -25.23
C GLU A 219 -40.75 -25.06 -24.06
N GLY A 220 -39.77 -25.94 -24.25
CA GLY A 220 -39.18 -26.74 -23.18
C GLY A 220 -37.67 -26.75 -23.36
N ALA A 221 -36.93 -26.42 -22.30
CA ALA A 221 -35.49 -26.43 -22.31
C ALA A 221 -34.94 -27.30 -21.18
N PHE A 222 -33.87 -28.03 -21.48
CA PHE A 222 -33.10 -28.82 -20.52
C PHE A 222 -31.67 -28.30 -20.47
N LEU A 223 -31.26 -27.85 -19.29
CA LEU A 223 -29.90 -27.39 -19.03
C LEU A 223 -29.07 -28.52 -18.42
N LYS A 224 -27.97 -28.88 -19.09
CA LYS A 224 -26.92 -29.72 -18.54
C LYS A 224 -25.77 -28.83 -18.07
N PRO A 225 -25.66 -28.55 -16.76
CA PRO A 225 -24.55 -27.77 -16.23
C PRO A 225 -23.25 -28.57 -16.30
N GLY A 226 -22.12 -27.87 -16.30
CA GLY A 226 -20.80 -28.48 -16.30
C GLY A 226 -19.70 -27.48 -16.02
N HIS A 227 -18.47 -27.98 -15.91
CA HIS A 227 -17.28 -27.18 -15.65
C HIS A 227 -16.15 -27.49 -16.65
N PRO A 228 -15.18 -26.59 -16.85
CA PRO A 228 -13.99 -26.86 -17.64
C PRO A 228 -13.08 -27.89 -16.95
N LYS A 229 -12.25 -28.58 -17.74
CA LYS A 229 -11.36 -29.66 -17.25
C LYS A 229 -10.21 -29.13 -16.38
N GLN A 230 -9.96 -27.82 -16.45
CA GLN A 230 -8.90 -27.12 -15.72
C GLN A 230 -9.18 -27.06 -14.22
N ILE A 231 -10.47 -27.10 -13.82
CA ILE A 231 -10.90 -27.02 -12.41
C ILE A 231 -11.43 -28.35 -11.88
N GLY A 232 -11.28 -29.45 -12.61
CA GLY A 232 -11.77 -30.76 -12.15
C GLY A 232 -11.92 -31.81 -13.26
N LYS A 233 -12.33 -33.02 -12.87
CA LYS A 233 -12.57 -34.14 -13.79
C LYS A 233 -13.91 -34.81 -13.49
N GLY A 234 -14.60 -35.27 -14.54
CA GLY A 234 -15.86 -35.97 -14.39
C GLY A 234 -16.99 -35.03 -13.98
N SER A 235 -17.68 -35.36 -12.89
CA SER A 235 -18.73 -34.54 -12.25
C SER A 235 -18.20 -33.72 -11.07
N GLU A 236 -16.91 -33.83 -10.76
CA GLU A 236 -16.29 -33.17 -9.61
C GLU A 236 -15.47 -31.97 -10.09
N GLY A 237 -15.97 -30.77 -9.78
CA GLY A 237 -15.25 -29.52 -9.88
C GLY A 237 -14.67 -29.13 -8.51
N SER A 238 -13.55 -28.44 -8.50
CA SER A 238 -12.90 -27.89 -7.31
C SER A 238 -12.92 -26.37 -7.38
N ILE A 239 -13.32 -25.76 -6.28
CA ILE A 239 -13.32 -24.31 -6.10
C ILE A 239 -12.66 -23.99 -4.77
N PHE A 240 -11.87 -22.93 -4.74
CA PHE A 240 -11.21 -22.48 -3.53
C PHE A 240 -12.11 -21.45 -2.85
N ILE A 241 -12.58 -21.78 -1.65
CA ILE A 241 -13.27 -20.82 -0.78
C ILE A 241 -12.25 -19.81 -0.25
N ASP A 242 -11.05 -20.30 0.09
CA ASP A 242 -9.87 -19.53 0.44
C ASP A 242 -8.63 -20.33 0.01
N ASP A 243 -7.65 -19.67 -0.58
CA ASP A 243 -6.36 -20.26 -0.96
C ASP A 243 -5.19 -19.72 -0.13
N PHE A 244 -5.47 -18.83 0.83
CA PHE A 244 -4.53 -18.11 1.68
C PHE A 244 -3.47 -17.32 0.91
N GLU A 245 -3.61 -17.14 -0.41
CA GLU A 245 -2.59 -16.47 -1.23
C GLU A 245 -2.58 -14.96 -0.96
N GLY A 246 -3.76 -14.37 -0.69
CA GLY A 246 -3.93 -12.98 -0.26
C GLY A 246 -3.83 -12.73 1.24
N SER A 247 -3.53 -13.76 2.05
CA SER A 247 -3.47 -13.63 3.53
C SER A 247 -2.26 -12.84 4.03
N ARG A 248 -1.28 -12.60 3.15
CA ARG A 248 -0.05 -11.89 3.49
C ARG A 248 -0.05 -10.52 2.82
N ASN A 249 -0.13 -9.49 3.63
CA ASN A 249 0.21 -8.13 3.21
C ASN A 249 1.54 -7.76 3.86
N ALA A 250 2.56 -7.47 3.04
CA ALA A 250 3.89 -7.12 3.51
C ALA A 250 4.17 -5.65 3.23
N ILE A 251 4.57 -4.92 4.27
CA ILE A 251 5.04 -3.54 4.15
C ILE A 251 6.56 -3.60 4.00
N ASP A 252 7.08 -3.30 2.82
CA ASP A 252 8.52 -3.30 2.58
C ASP A 252 9.15 -2.05 3.19
N LEU A 253 9.92 -2.23 4.27
CA LEU A 253 10.59 -1.13 4.96
C LEU A 253 11.94 -0.75 4.33
N ARG A 254 12.44 -1.52 3.35
CA ARG A 254 13.74 -1.25 2.70
C ARG A 254 13.69 -0.05 1.76
N PHE A 255 12.50 0.26 1.24
CA PHE A 255 12.29 1.32 0.25
C PHE A 255 11.17 2.29 0.68
N PRO A 256 11.28 3.57 0.27
CA PRO A 256 12.49 4.21 -0.25
C PRO A 256 13.54 4.38 0.86
N LEU A 257 14.83 4.26 0.52
CA LEU A 257 15.94 4.34 1.49
C LEU A 257 15.96 5.68 2.24
N VAL A 258 15.62 6.78 1.54
CA VAL A 258 15.57 8.15 2.08
C VAL A 258 14.50 8.37 3.15
N SER A 259 13.61 7.40 3.39
CA SER A 259 12.69 7.45 4.54
C SER A 259 13.37 7.11 5.86
N TRP A 260 14.57 6.55 5.83
CA TRP A 260 15.38 6.28 7.02
C TRP A 260 16.35 7.42 7.26
N GLY A 261 16.36 7.94 8.49
CA GLY A 261 17.35 8.90 8.97
C GLY A 261 18.02 8.46 10.25
N LEU A 262 18.89 9.31 10.77
CA LEU A 262 19.59 9.10 12.04
C LEU A 262 18.57 8.97 13.18
N ALA A 263 18.77 8.00 14.07
CA ALA A 263 17.90 7.86 15.24
C ALA A 263 18.30 8.78 16.40
N SER A 264 17.30 9.15 17.20
CA SER A 264 17.50 9.63 18.57
C SER A 264 18.15 8.56 19.45
N THR A 265 18.76 8.97 20.56
CA THR A 265 19.39 8.05 21.52
C THR A 265 18.30 7.22 22.19
N PRO A 266 18.31 5.87 22.09
CA PRO A 266 17.24 5.06 22.63
C PRO A 266 17.05 5.23 24.14
N ALA A 267 15.85 5.65 24.55
CA ALA A 267 15.48 5.85 25.95
C ALA A 267 14.91 4.56 26.60
N GLY A 268 14.26 4.62 27.76
CA GLY A 268 13.44 3.52 28.28
C GLY A 268 14.15 2.34 28.99
N GLY A 269 15.48 2.27 28.97
CA GLY A 269 16.27 1.23 29.65
C GLY A 269 17.44 1.75 30.48
N THR A 270 18.23 0.85 31.08
CA THR A 270 19.44 1.20 31.84
C THR A 270 20.71 1.33 30.99
N ARG A 271 20.62 1.10 29.67
CA ARG A 271 21.78 1.04 28.75
C ARG A 271 22.35 2.41 28.41
N PHE A 272 21.47 3.39 28.14
CA PHE A 272 21.84 4.74 27.70
C PHE A 272 21.21 5.80 28.62
N PRO A 273 21.75 6.00 29.83
CA PRO A 273 21.21 6.98 30.78
C PRO A 273 21.25 8.42 30.24
N GLU A 274 22.15 8.71 29.31
CA GLU A 274 22.25 9.99 28.61
C GLU A 274 21.02 10.34 27.76
N ALA A 275 20.17 9.37 27.39
CA ALA A 275 18.94 9.61 26.64
C ALA A 275 17.96 10.58 27.33
N THR A 276 18.10 10.76 28.65
CA THR A 276 17.28 11.69 29.46
C THR A 276 17.83 13.11 29.52
N LYS A 277 19.09 13.31 29.08
CA LYS A 277 19.71 14.64 29.05
C LYS A 277 19.10 15.46 27.92
N ARG A 278 18.89 16.76 28.18
CA ARG A 278 18.34 17.71 27.22
C ARG A 278 19.32 18.87 27.06
N ASP A 279 19.52 19.30 25.82
CA ASP A 279 20.35 20.43 25.43
C ASP A 279 21.79 20.32 25.98
N THR A 280 22.37 19.12 25.87
CA THR A 280 23.77 18.83 26.23
C THR A 280 24.44 17.88 25.24
N LEU A 281 25.69 18.16 24.87
CA LEU A 281 26.47 17.31 23.94
C LEU A 281 26.66 15.87 24.43
N ASP A 282 26.64 15.65 25.75
CA ASP A 282 26.74 14.33 26.38
C ASP A 282 25.72 13.31 25.85
N TYR A 283 24.58 13.78 25.34
CA TYR A 283 23.51 12.96 24.76
C TYR A 283 24.00 12.09 23.59
N GLY A 284 24.95 12.60 22.80
CA GLY A 284 25.48 11.92 21.60
C GLY A 284 26.74 11.08 21.84
N PHE A 285 27.33 11.10 23.04
CA PHE A 285 28.69 10.55 23.27
C PHE A 285 28.83 9.06 22.96
N ASN A 286 27.76 8.27 23.08
CA ASN A 286 27.79 6.83 22.81
C ASN A 286 27.41 6.45 21.37
N ARG A 287 27.08 7.42 20.52
CA ARG A 287 26.74 7.17 19.11
C ARG A 287 27.99 6.84 18.30
N ALA A 288 28.07 5.63 17.79
CA ALA A 288 29.12 5.17 16.90
C ALA A 288 28.65 5.22 15.44
N LYS A 289 29.59 5.09 14.50
CA LYS A 289 29.29 5.18 13.07
C LYS A 289 28.46 3.98 12.61
N LEU A 290 27.31 4.28 12.00
CA LEU A 290 26.46 3.33 11.29
C LEU A 290 26.24 3.88 9.88
N ALA A 291 26.33 3.01 8.88
CA ALA A 291 25.95 3.32 7.51
C ALA A 291 24.87 2.33 7.05
N TRP A 292 23.81 2.84 6.41
CA TRP A 292 22.70 2.07 5.87
C TRP A 292 22.49 2.40 4.40
N TYR A 293 22.44 1.40 3.53
CA TYR A 293 22.40 1.65 2.10
C TYR A 293 21.91 0.44 1.31
N ASN A 294 21.55 0.69 0.05
CA ASN A 294 21.48 -0.34 -0.96
C ASN A 294 22.72 -0.21 -1.85
N ILE A 295 23.47 -1.30 -2.04
CA ILE A 295 24.63 -1.26 -2.92
C ILE A 295 24.18 -1.11 -4.37
N GLU A 296 24.74 -0.14 -5.09
CA GLU A 296 24.49 0.02 -6.52
C GLU A 296 24.94 -1.24 -7.28
N PRO A 297 24.07 -1.90 -8.06
CA PRO A 297 24.40 -3.19 -8.70
C PRO A 297 25.67 -3.16 -9.56
N ILE A 298 25.98 -2.01 -10.18
CA ILE A 298 27.19 -1.80 -10.99
C ILE A 298 28.47 -1.98 -10.15
N LEU A 299 28.48 -1.54 -8.88
CA LEU A 299 29.64 -1.66 -7.99
C LEU A 299 29.94 -3.11 -7.60
N GLN A 300 28.95 -4.00 -7.74
CA GLN A 300 29.09 -5.42 -7.44
C GLN A 300 29.37 -6.26 -8.69
N ASP A 301 29.26 -5.68 -9.88
CA ASP A 301 29.58 -6.34 -11.15
C ASP A 301 31.06 -6.12 -11.50
N ARG A 302 31.86 -7.17 -11.31
CA ARG A 302 33.30 -7.23 -11.62
C ARG A 302 33.64 -6.92 -13.09
N ARG A 303 32.71 -7.18 -14.01
CA ARG A 303 32.97 -7.02 -15.45
C ARG A 303 32.49 -5.69 -16.00
N ASN A 304 31.87 -4.86 -15.16
CA ASN A 304 31.33 -3.59 -15.58
C ASN A 304 32.45 -2.54 -15.68
N SER A 305 32.60 -1.92 -16.84
CA SER A 305 33.61 -0.88 -17.07
C SER A 305 33.43 0.38 -16.21
N ASN A 306 32.23 0.59 -15.65
CA ASN A 306 31.90 1.71 -14.77
C ASN A 306 32.04 1.35 -13.28
N ASN A 307 32.55 0.16 -12.96
CA ASN A 307 32.89 -0.22 -11.59
C ASN A 307 34.31 0.29 -11.27
N PRO A 308 34.45 1.27 -10.36
CA PRO A 308 35.76 1.84 -10.01
C PRO A 308 36.54 0.97 -9.00
N ILE A 309 35.99 -0.16 -8.55
CA ILE A 309 36.52 -0.99 -7.46
C ILE A 309 37.27 -2.18 -8.04
N ASP A 310 38.45 -2.48 -7.51
CA ASP A 310 39.22 -3.67 -7.93
C ASP A 310 38.46 -4.97 -7.61
N ASP A 311 38.54 -5.94 -8.53
CA ASP A 311 37.84 -7.23 -8.47
C ASP A 311 38.11 -8.05 -7.20
N ASP A 312 39.29 -7.91 -6.59
CA ASP A 312 39.70 -8.64 -5.39
C ASP A 312 38.91 -8.21 -4.15
N LEU A 313 38.36 -6.99 -4.14
CA LEU A 313 37.58 -6.45 -3.02
C LEU A 313 36.09 -6.86 -3.07
N LEU A 314 35.63 -7.36 -4.21
CA LEU A 314 34.25 -7.76 -4.45
C LEU A 314 33.97 -9.23 -4.07
N GLY A 315 34.97 -9.93 -3.53
CA GLY A 315 34.89 -11.34 -3.13
C GLY A 315 34.24 -11.58 -1.76
N THR A 316 34.09 -10.54 -0.94
CA THR A 316 33.65 -10.71 0.45
C THR A 316 32.13 -10.94 0.55
N PRO A 317 31.66 -11.84 1.44
CA PRO A 317 30.23 -12.12 1.60
C PRO A 317 29.38 -10.88 1.88
N SER A 318 29.93 -9.89 2.58
CA SER A 318 29.25 -8.66 3.01
C SER A 318 29.00 -7.64 1.88
N VAL A 319 29.61 -7.82 0.70
CA VAL A 319 29.45 -6.85 -0.41
C VAL A 319 29.08 -7.50 -1.74
N ARG A 320 28.98 -8.84 -1.78
CA ARG A 320 28.67 -9.59 -3.00
C ARG A 320 27.21 -9.42 -3.42
N GLN A 321 26.94 -9.65 -4.69
CA GLN A 321 25.57 -9.78 -5.19
C GLN A 321 24.87 -11.00 -4.56
N VAL A 322 23.63 -10.82 -4.12
CA VAL A 322 22.74 -11.90 -3.64
C VAL A 322 21.70 -12.18 -4.71
N LYS A 323 21.57 -13.43 -5.14
CA LYS A 323 20.58 -13.81 -6.16
C LYS A 323 19.24 -14.15 -5.53
N VAL A 324 18.14 -13.88 -6.26
CA VAL A 324 16.78 -14.28 -5.84
C VAL A 324 16.72 -15.77 -5.51
N THR A 325 17.36 -16.61 -6.32
CA THR A 325 17.35 -18.06 -6.17
C THR A 325 18.17 -18.59 -4.99
N GLU A 326 19.02 -17.77 -4.36
CA GLU A 326 19.73 -18.16 -3.14
C GLU A 326 18.79 -18.15 -1.92
N ILE A 327 17.86 -17.19 -1.86
CA ILE A 327 16.86 -17.09 -0.79
C ILE A 327 15.59 -17.86 -1.17
N TYR A 328 15.17 -17.77 -2.43
CA TYR A 328 13.94 -18.34 -2.94
C TYR A 328 14.23 -19.33 -4.10
N PRO A 329 14.74 -20.54 -3.82
CA PRO A 329 15.18 -21.48 -4.86
C PRO A 329 14.06 -21.95 -5.79
N ASN A 330 12.80 -21.92 -5.32
CA ASN A 330 11.63 -22.31 -6.09
C ASN A 330 10.97 -21.15 -6.86
N ARG A 331 11.49 -19.92 -6.71
CA ARG A 331 10.97 -18.75 -7.43
C ARG A 331 11.73 -18.60 -8.76
N THR A 332 11.00 -18.50 -9.85
CA THR A 332 11.58 -18.13 -11.14
C THR A 332 11.64 -16.60 -11.22
N PRO A 333 12.83 -15.98 -11.26
CA PRO A 333 12.93 -14.53 -11.41
C PRO A 333 12.56 -14.12 -12.83
N ASP A 334 11.93 -12.96 -12.97
CA ASP A 334 11.72 -12.33 -14.27
C ASP A 334 13.06 -11.88 -14.88
N PHE A 335 13.07 -11.67 -16.20
CA PHE A 335 14.25 -11.16 -16.90
C PHE A 335 14.71 -9.82 -16.30
N GLY A 336 15.98 -9.75 -15.89
CA GLY A 336 16.57 -8.56 -15.26
C GLY A 336 16.38 -8.47 -13.74
N GLN A 337 15.59 -9.35 -13.11
CA GLN A 337 15.35 -9.35 -11.66
C GLN A 337 16.04 -10.53 -10.95
N ALA A 338 17.14 -11.03 -11.50
CA ALA A 338 17.86 -12.17 -10.91
C ALA A 338 18.62 -11.79 -9.63
N GLN A 339 18.97 -10.51 -9.46
CA GLN A 339 19.67 -9.98 -8.28
C GLN A 339 18.67 -9.35 -7.30
N LEU A 340 18.82 -9.68 -6.02
CA LEU A 340 18.10 -9.02 -4.93
C LEU A 340 18.85 -7.75 -4.52
N VAL A 341 18.10 -6.68 -4.30
CA VAL A 341 18.60 -5.49 -3.63
C VAL A 341 18.48 -5.71 -2.11
N THR A 342 19.63 -5.67 -1.43
CA THR A 342 19.77 -5.84 0.01
C THR A 342 19.68 -4.49 0.72
N PHE A 343 19.20 -4.50 1.96
CA PHE A 343 19.28 -3.36 2.88
C PHE A 343 20.49 -3.61 3.77
N ASP A 344 21.63 -3.05 3.37
CA ASP A 344 22.92 -3.28 4.00
C ASP A 344 23.12 -2.31 5.16
N MET A 345 23.49 -2.82 6.32
CA MET A 345 23.81 -2.03 7.51
C MET A 345 25.24 -2.36 7.96
N ALA A 346 26.13 -1.38 7.89
CA ALA A 346 27.52 -1.48 8.32
C ALA A 346 27.73 -0.68 9.60
N TYR A 347 27.91 -1.39 10.72
CA TYR A 347 28.13 -0.79 12.04
C TYR A 347 29.62 -0.83 12.42
N TYR A 348 30.18 0.33 12.76
CA TYR A 348 31.58 0.52 13.13
C TYR A 348 31.67 1.02 14.59
N PRO A 349 31.57 0.12 15.60
CA PRO A 349 31.48 0.50 17.02
C PRO A 349 32.73 1.20 17.58
N THR A 350 33.84 1.16 16.85
CA THR A 350 35.10 1.82 17.21
C THR A 350 35.28 3.17 16.54
N GLU A 351 34.35 3.60 15.68
CA GLU A 351 34.43 4.87 14.94
C GLU A 351 33.36 5.83 15.44
N ILE A 352 33.71 7.12 15.51
CA ILE A 352 32.83 8.20 15.94
C ILE A 352 31.71 8.38 14.90
N GLY A 353 30.45 8.41 15.36
CA GLY A 353 29.29 8.70 14.51
C GLY A 353 28.94 10.18 14.49
N PRO A 354 27.98 10.61 13.64
CA PRO A 354 27.54 12.00 13.55
C PRO A 354 27.04 12.57 14.89
N TYR A 355 27.37 13.83 15.16
CA TYR A 355 27.07 14.60 16.37
C TYR A 355 27.53 13.93 17.67
N ASN A 356 28.69 13.27 17.63
CA ASN A 356 29.35 12.72 18.81
C ASN A 356 30.60 13.54 19.16
N PHE A 357 30.51 14.31 20.25
CA PHE A 357 31.56 15.19 20.75
C PHE A 357 32.33 14.62 21.95
N ASP A 358 32.48 13.29 22.06
CA ASP A 358 33.18 12.65 23.18
C ASP A 358 34.70 12.92 23.11
N SER A 359 35.20 13.82 23.95
CA SER A 359 36.63 14.18 24.05
C SER A 359 37.34 13.52 25.25
N ARG A 360 36.64 12.67 26.02
CA ARG A 360 37.13 12.22 27.34
C ARG A 360 38.28 11.21 27.21
N PRO A 361 39.42 11.44 27.90
CA PRO A 361 40.49 10.44 28.00
C PRO A 361 39.97 9.10 28.54
N GLY A 362 40.33 7.99 27.89
CA GLY A 362 39.85 6.65 28.24
C GLY A 362 38.51 6.27 27.60
N SER A 363 37.80 7.22 26.99
CA SER A 363 36.62 6.98 26.15
C SER A 363 36.97 6.95 24.66
N VAL A 364 37.88 7.84 24.25
CA VAL A 364 38.43 7.96 22.90
C VAL A 364 39.96 7.90 22.90
N SER A 365 40.56 7.53 21.76
CA SER A 365 42.01 7.49 21.55
C SER A 365 42.52 8.68 20.72
N ALA A 366 43.82 8.96 20.79
CA ALA A 366 44.48 9.97 19.94
C ALA A 366 44.36 9.66 18.44
N ASP A 367 44.11 8.40 18.08
CA ASP A 367 43.92 7.93 16.70
C ASP A 367 42.47 8.08 16.19
N GLY A 368 41.57 8.68 17.00
CA GLY A 368 40.17 8.89 16.62
C GLY A 368 39.27 7.65 16.75
N LYS A 369 39.62 6.73 17.66
CA LYS A 369 38.85 5.50 17.91
C LYS A 369 38.12 5.54 19.24
N LEU A 370 36.91 4.98 19.27
CA LEU A 370 36.15 4.72 20.49
C LEU A 370 36.72 3.49 21.22
N LEU A 371 37.13 3.67 22.48
CA LEU A 371 37.84 2.64 23.25
C LEU A 371 36.92 1.60 23.89
N ASN A 372 35.62 1.91 24.05
CA ASN A 372 34.63 1.06 24.72
C ASN A 372 33.49 0.66 23.76
N PRO A 373 33.76 -0.11 22.68
CA PRO A 373 32.78 -0.41 21.62
C PRO A 373 31.52 -1.14 22.12
N GLN A 374 31.60 -1.88 23.22
CA GLN A 374 30.45 -2.61 23.81
C GLN A 374 29.39 -1.68 24.42
N ASN A 375 29.75 -0.43 24.74
CA ASN A 375 28.84 0.56 25.33
C ASN A 375 28.31 1.55 24.28
N ARG A 376 28.62 1.34 22.99
CA ARG A 376 28.22 2.22 21.91
C ARG A 376 26.99 1.68 21.20
N TRP A 377 26.29 2.57 20.51
CA TRP A 377 25.14 2.23 19.70
C TRP A 377 25.20 2.94 18.35
N GLY A 378 24.42 2.46 17.39
CA GLY A 378 24.16 3.14 16.12
C GLY A 378 22.74 2.78 15.72
N GLY A 379 21.95 3.77 15.33
CA GLY A 379 20.52 3.59 15.09
C GLY A 379 20.03 4.41 13.92
N ILE A 380 18.99 3.88 13.28
CA ILE A 380 18.21 4.54 12.24
C ILE A 380 16.74 4.46 12.61
N MET A 381 15.96 5.45 12.18
CA MET A 381 14.51 5.47 12.38
C MET A 381 13.79 5.95 11.13
N ARG A 382 12.50 5.60 11.03
CA ARG A 382 11.61 6.04 9.96
C ARG A 382 10.17 6.12 10.46
N GLY A 383 9.37 6.97 9.81
CA GLY A 383 7.93 6.94 9.96
C GLY A 383 7.30 5.73 9.27
N LEU A 384 6.15 5.30 9.80
CA LEU A 384 5.29 4.28 9.21
C LEU A 384 3.98 4.91 8.77
N ASP A 385 3.59 4.69 7.52
CA ASP A 385 2.37 5.27 6.96
C ASP A 385 1.10 4.63 7.57
N GLN A 386 1.16 3.32 7.87
CA GLN A 386 0.09 2.58 8.54
C GLN A 386 0.46 2.40 10.01
N VAL A 387 -0.07 3.26 10.87
CA VAL A 387 0.17 3.23 12.32
C VAL A 387 -0.77 2.29 13.08
N ASP A 388 -1.95 2.00 12.52
CA ASP A 388 -2.92 1.08 13.13
C ASP A 388 -2.59 -0.37 12.73
N PHE A 389 -1.75 -1.00 13.53
CA PHE A 389 -1.32 -2.39 13.36
C PHE A 389 -2.44 -3.40 13.66
N GLU A 390 -3.39 -3.06 14.52
CA GLU A 390 -4.54 -3.92 14.85
C GLU A 390 -5.46 -4.03 13.64
N THR A 391 -5.80 -2.91 13.00
CA THR A 391 -6.57 -2.92 11.76
C THR A 391 -5.78 -3.46 10.57
N GLY A 392 -4.46 -3.26 10.57
CA GLY A 392 -3.56 -3.82 9.57
C GLY A 392 -3.28 -5.32 9.72
N ASN A 393 -3.69 -5.94 10.84
CA ASN A 393 -3.31 -7.31 11.23
C ASN A 393 -1.79 -7.58 11.08
N VAL A 394 -0.97 -6.66 11.58
CA VAL A 394 0.50 -6.77 11.52
C VAL A 394 0.98 -7.68 12.64
N GLU A 395 1.51 -8.86 12.29
CA GLU A 395 1.88 -9.90 13.27
C GLU A 395 3.40 -10.09 13.44
N PHE A 396 4.19 -9.89 12.38
CA PHE A 396 5.61 -10.24 12.37
C PHE A 396 6.48 -9.21 11.67
N ILE A 397 7.71 -9.05 12.17
CA ILE A 397 8.82 -8.45 11.43
C ILE A 397 9.58 -9.59 10.76
N GLU A 398 9.54 -9.66 9.42
CA GLU A 398 10.27 -10.69 8.65
C GLU A 398 11.50 -10.07 7.98
N PHE A 399 12.66 -10.69 8.16
CA PHE A 399 13.89 -10.31 7.47
C PHE A 399 14.82 -11.50 7.28
N TRP A 400 15.65 -11.43 6.24
CA TRP A 400 16.72 -12.39 5.99
C TRP A 400 18.06 -11.70 6.23
N MET A 401 18.79 -12.17 7.23
CA MET A 401 20.12 -11.66 7.59
C MET A 401 21.19 -12.66 7.15
N GLN A 402 22.21 -12.18 6.43
CA GLN A 402 23.40 -12.97 6.18
C GLN A 402 24.11 -13.23 7.50
N ASP A 403 24.54 -14.49 7.73
CA ASP A 403 25.31 -14.85 8.93
C ASP A 403 26.55 -13.93 9.07
N PRO A 404 26.60 -13.06 10.11
CA PRO A 404 27.70 -12.11 10.27
C PRO A 404 28.98 -12.79 10.78
N PHE A 405 28.91 -14.05 11.20
CA PHE A 405 30.02 -14.80 11.80
C PHE A 405 30.85 -15.59 10.78
N LEU A 406 30.50 -15.56 9.49
CA LEU A 406 31.18 -16.32 8.43
C LEU A 406 32.69 -16.10 8.38
N SER A 407 33.15 -14.87 8.66
CA SER A 407 34.59 -14.53 8.65
C SER A 407 35.27 -14.66 10.01
N ASN A 408 34.49 -14.63 11.11
CA ASN A 408 35.00 -14.78 12.47
C ASN A 408 34.02 -15.58 13.35
N PRO A 409 34.07 -16.92 13.28
CA PRO A 409 33.12 -17.78 14.00
C PRO A 409 33.23 -17.71 15.53
N ALA A 410 34.33 -17.17 16.06
CA ALA A 410 34.56 -17.04 17.51
C ALA A 410 34.07 -15.70 18.08
N SER A 411 33.53 -14.80 17.24
CA SER A 411 33.00 -13.52 17.71
C SER A 411 31.77 -13.75 18.59
N THR A 412 31.70 -13.04 19.71
CA THR A 412 30.53 -13.05 20.62
C THR A 412 29.38 -12.18 20.10
N GLY A 413 29.56 -11.53 18.94
CA GLY A 413 28.52 -10.76 18.26
C GLY A 413 28.21 -9.40 18.89
N GLY A 414 27.25 -8.72 18.27
CA GLY A 414 26.57 -7.54 18.79
C GLY A 414 25.09 -7.85 19.07
N GLN A 415 24.29 -6.82 19.34
CA GLN A 415 22.86 -6.97 19.56
C GLN A 415 22.11 -6.05 18.61
N LEU A 416 21.10 -6.58 17.92
CA LEU A 416 20.19 -5.81 17.08
C LEU A 416 18.86 -5.65 17.82
N TYR A 417 18.35 -4.42 17.84
CA TYR A 417 17.09 -4.06 18.49
C TYR A 417 16.16 -3.42 17.48
N PHE A 418 14.88 -3.81 17.51
CA PHE A 418 13.81 -3.10 16.84
C PHE A 418 12.94 -2.42 17.89
N HIS A 419 12.75 -1.12 17.73
CA HIS A 419 11.80 -0.33 18.51
C HIS A 419 10.58 -0.05 17.63
N LEU A 420 9.39 -0.42 18.12
CA LEU A 420 8.13 -0.18 17.42
C LEU A 420 7.15 0.53 18.34
N GLY A 421 6.75 1.74 17.96
CA GLY A 421 5.84 2.60 18.71
C GLY A 421 6.18 4.07 18.49
N ASN A 422 5.96 4.89 19.51
CA ASN A 422 6.39 6.28 19.54
C ASN A 422 7.85 6.34 19.96
N ILE A 423 8.68 6.91 19.10
CA ILE A 423 10.12 7.12 19.30
C ILE A 423 10.36 8.61 19.11
N SER A 424 11.25 9.22 19.90
CA SER A 424 11.56 10.65 19.79
C SER A 424 12.17 10.93 18.41
N GLU A 425 11.61 11.90 17.70
CA GLU A 425 12.12 12.42 16.42
C GLU A 425 13.21 13.48 16.59
N ASP A 426 13.40 13.96 17.83
CA ASP A 426 14.43 14.90 18.27
C ASP A 426 15.81 14.21 18.32
N VAL A 427 16.52 14.27 17.19
CA VAL A 427 17.83 13.63 16.96
C VAL A 427 18.94 14.37 17.71
N LEU A 428 18.88 15.69 17.74
CA LEU A 428 19.73 16.60 18.50
C LEU A 428 18.97 17.18 19.68
N LYS A 429 18.85 16.37 20.75
CA LYS A 429 17.92 16.59 21.88
C LYS A 429 17.92 18.00 22.46
N ASP A 430 17.10 18.90 21.93
CA ASP A 430 16.91 20.27 22.43
C ASP A 430 15.43 20.71 22.46
N GLY A 431 14.52 19.86 21.98
CA GLY A 431 13.08 20.11 21.93
C GLY A 431 12.66 21.15 20.89
N LYS A 432 13.52 21.47 19.92
CA LYS A 432 13.22 22.37 18.80
C LYS A 432 13.26 21.59 17.51
N ARG A 433 12.21 21.73 16.70
CA ARG A 433 12.13 21.05 15.40
C ARG A 433 13.13 21.66 14.42
N PHE A 434 14.14 20.90 14.02
CA PHE A 434 15.04 21.30 12.94
C PHE A 434 14.54 20.88 11.55
N PHE A 435 14.80 21.74 10.56
CA PHE A 435 14.68 21.44 9.13
C PHE A 435 15.57 22.38 8.31
N GLU A 436 16.37 21.82 7.40
CA GLU A 436 17.41 22.53 6.65
C GLU A 436 16.88 23.67 5.77
N ASN A 437 15.71 23.50 5.15
CA ASN A 437 15.14 24.57 4.33
C ASN A 437 14.51 25.72 5.13
N GLY A 438 14.61 25.66 6.47
CA GLY A 438 14.20 26.71 7.40
C GLY A 438 15.32 27.64 7.84
N ILE A 439 16.57 27.37 7.46
CA ILE A 439 17.72 28.24 7.75
C ILE A 439 18.06 29.14 6.55
N SER A 440 18.79 30.23 6.84
CA SER A 440 19.13 31.24 5.86
C SER A 440 20.13 30.71 4.84
N GLY A 441 19.83 30.92 3.56
CA GLY A 441 20.78 30.77 2.46
C GLY A 441 21.56 32.07 2.19
N ALA A 442 22.16 32.14 1.01
CA ALA A 442 22.88 33.33 0.54
C ALA A 442 21.92 34.47 0.17
N VAL A 443 20.73 34.12 -0.32
CA VAL A 443 19.69 35.03 -0.80
C VAL A 443 18.47 34.98 0.10
N THR A 444 18.08 33.79 0.57
CA THR A 444 16.95 33.59 1.48
C THR A 444 17.37 33.86 2.93
N THR A 445 16.58 34.66 3.66
CA THR A 445 16.84 34.96 5.08
C THR A 445 15.70 34.44 5.95
N ALA A 446 16.05 33.70 7.00
CA ALA A 446 15.12 33.20 7.99
C ALA A 446 15.39 33.82 9.37
N GLN A 447 14.43 33.73 10.28
CA GLN A 447 14.69 33.96 11.70
C GLN A 447 15.24 32.66 12.28
N GLU A 448 16.40 32.74 12.93
CA GLU A 448 17.14 31.59 13.46
C GLU A 448 17.32 31.74 14.97
N ASP A 449 17.29 30.62 15.69
CA ASP A 449 17.60 30.54 17.11
C ASP A 449 18.89 29.72 17.29
N SER A 450 19.95 30.37 17.75
CA SER A 450 21.26 29.75 18.01
C SER A 450 21.55 29.51 19.50
N ALA A 451 20.51 29.56 20.35
CA ALA A 451 20.66 29.39 21.80
C ALA A 451 20.87 27.92 22.23
N THR A 452 20.46 26.96 21.40
CA THR A 452 20.69 25.52 21.62
C THR A 452 22.19 25.21 21.66
N VAL A 453 22.60 24.17 22.40
CA VAL A 453 24.00 23.74 22.44
C VAL A 453 24.48 23.19 21.11
N TRP A 454 23.56 22.64 20.30
CA TRP A 454 23.87 21.97 19.04
C TRP A 454 24.28 22.99 17.98
N GLY A 455 23.37 23.79 17.46
CA GLY A 455 23.77 24.78 16.46
C GLY A 455 22.81 25.94 16.33
N LYS A 456 22.20 26.04 15.15
CA LYS A 456 21.12 26.98 14.86
C LYS A 456 19.90 26.23 14.34
N VAL A 457 18.72 26.63 14.79
CA VAL A 457 17.45 26.06 14.32
C VAL A 457 16.53 27.16 13.79
N PRO A 458 15.57 26.84 12.91
CA PRO A 458 14.55 27.80 12.50
C PRO A 458 13.72 28.29 13.70
N ALA A 459 13.58 29.61 13.87
CA ALA A 459 12.78 30.19 14.97
C ALA A 459 11.27 29.98 14.77
N ASN A 460 10.84 29.72 13.53
CA ASN A 460 9.46 29.34 13.21
C ASN A 460 9.40 27.83 12.96
N PRO A 461 8.70 27.05 13.80
CA PRO A 461 8.63 25.60 13.67
C PRO A 461 7.74 25.11 12.52
N ILE A 462 7.02 26.02 11.85
CA ILE A 462 6.12 25.69 10.74
C ILE A 462 6.91 25.67 9.42
N GLN A 463 7.11 24.47 8.89
CA GLN A 463 7.60 24.25 7.54
C GLN A 463 6.42 24.29 6.55
N VAL A 464 6.43 25.23 5.60
CA VAL A 464 5.34 25.39 4.61
C VAL A 464 5.47 24.40 3.46
N THR A 465 6.71 24.10 3.05
CA THR A 465 7.05 23.18 1.97
C THR A 465 8.32 22.43 2.31
N GLN A 466 8.39 21.14 2.03
CA GLN A 466 9.58 20.32 2.21
C GLN A 466 10.45 20.34 0.94
N ALA A 467 11.06 21.50 0.66
CA ALA A 467 11.93 21.68 -0.48
C ALA A 467 12.94 22.81 -0.20
N PHE A 468 14.15 22.65 -0.70
CA PHE A 468 15.17 23.70 -0.72
C PHE A 468 14.78 24.88 -1.61
N SER A 469 15.49 25.99 -1.44
CA SER A 469 15.40 27.15 -2.35
C SER A 469 15.73 26.76 -3.80
N ASN A 470 15.10 27.46 -4.75
CA ASN A 470 15.41 27.33 -6.18
C ASN A 470 16.73 28.02 -6.56
N ASP A 471 17.31 28.83 -5.67
CA ASP A 471 18.60 29.46 -5.88
C ASP A 471 19.75 28.48 -5.57
N PRO A 472 20.62 28.12 -6.54
CA PRO A 472 21.74 27.21 -6.28
C PRO A 472 22.74 27.73 -5.24
N ALA A 473 22.83 29.05 -5.03
CA ALA A 473 23.73 29.64 -4.05
C ALA A 473 23.24 29.45 -2.60
N ASP A 474 21.93 29.19 -2.40
CA ASP A 474 21.37 28.89 -1.09
C ASP A 474 21.69 27.46 -0.65
N ARG A 475 21.77 26.50 -1.60
CA ARG A 475 21.88 25.07 -1.27
C ARG A 475 23.04 24.75 -0.33
N PRO A 476 24.30 25.19 -0.58
CA PRO A 476 25.43 24.84 0.29
C PRO A 476 25.33 25.41 1.71
N LEU A 477 24.45 26.37 1.95
CA LEU A 477 24.22 26.97 3.27
C LEU A 477 22.97 26.40 3.97
N GLN A 478 22.06 25.81 3.21
CA GLN A 478 20.86 25.14 3.74
C GLN A 478 21.13 23.66 4.03
N ASP A 479 21.87 22.98 3.15
CA ASP A 479 22.29 21.57 3.23
C ASP A 479 23.48 21.43 4.22
N ALA A 480 23.21 21.77 5.49
CA ALA A 480 24.18 21.97 6.56
C ALA A 480 23.95 21.03 7.75
N GLY A 481 23.25 19.93 7.54
CA GLY A 481 23.02 18.95 8.59
C GLY A 481 22.02 19.38 9.66
N PHE A 482 21.81 18.52 10.66
CA PHE A 482 20.84 18.72 11.74
C PHE A 482 21.18 19.86 12.70
N ASP A 483 22.44 20.30 12.78
CA ASP A 483 22.81 21.45 13.60
C ASP A 483 22.72 22.78 12.82
N GLY A 484 22.53 22.69 11.51
CA GLY A 484 22.39 23.81 10.59
C GLY A 484 23.67 24.64 10.45
N LEU A 485 24.84 24.15 10.82
CA LEU A 485 26.11 24.88 10.74
C LEU A 485 26.97 24.29 9.63
N ASP A 486 27.72 25.13 8.92
CA ASP A 486 28.83 24.64 8.09
C ASP A 486 30.05 24.37 8.96
N ASP A 487 31.05 23.62 8.46
CA ASP A 487 32.30 23.31 9.21
C ASP A 487 32.95 24.53 9.88
N GLU A 488 32.84 25.72 9.27
CA GLU A 488 33.35 26.96 9.84
C GLU A 488 32.50 27.49 11.00
N GLY A 489 31.16 27.43 10.88
CA GLY A 489 30.21 27.63 11.97
C GLY A 489 30.44 26.67 13.11
N GLU A 490 30.62 25.39 12.80
CA GLU A 490 30.87 24.32 13.77
C GLU A 490 32.17 24.55 14.55
N ARG A 491 33.29 24.86 13.87
CA ARG A 491 34.56 25.17 14.55
C ARG A 491 34.43 26.30 15.56
N ARG A 492 33.61 27.31 15.24
CA ARG A 492 33.32 28.44 16.15
C ARG A 492 32.43 28.01 17.31
N LYS A 493 31.38 27.23 17.04
CA LYS A 493 30.43 26.74 18.04
C LYS A 493 31.08 25.79 19.04
N TYR A 494 31.84 24.82 18.54
CA TYR A 494 32.42 23.73 19.30
C TYR A 494 33.90 23.96 19.66
N GLN A 495 34.32 25.23 19.78
CA GLN A 495 35.69 25.58 20.16
C GLN A 495 36.11 24.97 21.51
N ALA A 496 35.16 24.81 22.44
CA ALA A 496 35.41 24.13 23.72
C ALA A 496 35.80 22.65 23.52
N TYR A 497 35.06 21.93 22.68
CA TYR A 497 35.36 20.54 22.33
C TYR A 497 36.74 20.40 21.65
N LEU A 498 37.06 21.29 20.71
CA LEU A 498 38.38 21.31 20.06
C LEU A 498 39.51 21.58 21.07
N ASN A 499 39.28 22.49 22.02
CA ASN A 499 40.25 22.79 23.08
C ASN A 499 40.46 21.59 24.01
N ASP A 500 39.39 20.87 24.36
CA ASP A 500 39.46 19.67 25.19
C ASP A 500 40.26 18.57 24.48
N LEU A 501 40.04 18.35 23.18
CA LEU A 501 40.83 17.42 22.37
C LEU A 501 42.30 17.84 22.28
N ALA A 502 42.57 19.13 22.06
CA ALA A 502 43.92 19.65 22.02
C ALA A 502 44.65 19.46 23.36
N ALA A 503 43.95 19.65 24.48
CA ALA A 503 44.51 19.47 25.82
C ALA A 503 44.73 17.99 26.16
N ALA A 504 43.80 17.11 25.76
CA ALA A 504 43.86 15.68 26.06
C ALA A 504 44.85 14.90 25.18
N PHE A 505 44.91 15.20 23.88
CA PHE A 505 45.63 14.38 22.89
C PHE A 505 46.66 15.16 22.08
N GLY A 506 46.66 16.49 22.15
CA GLY A 506 47.53 17.36 21.36
C GLY A 506 46.99 17.66 19.96
N THR A 507 47.38 18.81 19.40
CA THR A 507 46.88 19.29 18.10
C THR A 507 47.39 18.50 16.91
N SER A 508 48.45 17.70 17.05
CA SER A 508 48.93 16.80 16.00
C SER A 508 48.25 15.43 16.00
N SER A 509 47.36 15.16 16.96
CA SER A 509 46.63 13.90 17.03
C SER A 509 45.63 13.78 15.88
N GLN A 510 45.37 12.55 15.42
CA GLN A 510 44.45 12.31 14.33
C GLN A 510 43.03 12.73 14.71
N ILE A 511 42.60 12.46 15.94
CA ILE A 511 41.28 12.87 16.44
C ILE A 511 41.08 14.38 16.38
N TYR A 512 42.09 15.17 16.77
CA TYR A 512 42.01 16.62 16.70
C TYR A 512 41.97 17.12 15.24
N GLN A 513 42.78 16.54 14.36
CA GLN A 513 42.80 16.94 12.94
C GLN A 513 41.48 16.59 12.23
N GLN A 514 40.87 15.46 12.55
CA GLN A 514 39.56 15.07 12.04
C GLN A 514 38.48 16.01 12.56
N ALA A 515 38.40 16.22 13.87
CA ALA A 515 37.44 17.15 14.48
C ALA A 515 37.64 18.61 14.05
N LEU A 516 38.85 19.01 13.65
CA LEU A 516 39.09 20.35 13.12
C LEU A 516 38.53 20.51 11.70
N ALA A 517 38.56 19.44 10.90
CA ALA A 517 37.99 19.45 9.56
C ALA A 517 36.47 19.45 9.63
N ASP A 518 35.90 18.51 10.40
CA ASP A 518 34.47 18.23 10.54
C ASP A 518 34.17 17.96 12.04
N PRO A 519 33.90 19.02 12.84
CA PRO A 519 33.61 18.89 14.27
C PRO A 519 32.41 17.98 14.58
N SER A 520 31.32 18.06 13.80
CA SER A 520 30.10 17.25 14.03
C SER A 520 30.18 15.85 13.44
N HIS A 521 31.18 15.52 12.63
CA HIS A 521 31.32 14.21 11.96
C HIS A 521 30.17 13.89 11.00
N ASP A 522 29.54 14.92 10.43
CA ASP A 522 28.29 14.85 9.69
C ASP A 522 28.44 15.21 8.20
N ASP A 523 29.69 15.33 7.70
CA ASP A 523 30.01 15.54 6.29
C ASP A 523 29.62 14.35 5.41
N PHE A 524 28.83 14.61 4.37
CA PHE A 524 28.48 13.65 3.34
C PHE A 524 29.64 13.38 2.38
N LYS A 525 29.79 12.10 2.00
CA LYS A 525 30.65 11.73 0.87
C LYS A 525 30.00 10.69 -0.02
N ASN A 526 29.76 11.07 -1.27
CA ASN A 526 29.18 10.18 -2.28
C ASN A 526 30.09 8.97 -2.54
N TYR A 527 29.52 7.77 -2.69
CA TYR A 527 30.28 6.53 -2.87
C TYR A 527 31.08 6.45 -4.20
N ARG A 528 30.82 7.34 -5.16
CA ARG A 528 31.57 7.55 -6.42
C ARG A 528 32.48 8.78 -6.40
N ASP A 529 32.66 9.42 -5.24
CA ASP A 529 33.53 10.58 -5.10
C ASP A 529 34.96 10.30 -5.62
N ALA A 530 35.54 11.29 -6.29
CA ALA A 530 36.85 11.18 -6.94
C ALA A 530 38.01 11.02 -5.95
N GLY A 531 37.80 11.36 -4.67
CA GLY A 531 38.77 11.14 -3.60
C GLY A 531 38.93 9.66 -3.22
N TYR A 532 38.06 8.76 -3.68
CA TYR A 532 38.23 7.33 -3.49
C TYR A 532 39.10 6.69 -4.57
N SER A 533 40.08 5.91 -4.14
CA SER A 533 40.91 5.07 -4.99
C SER A 533 40.20 3.78 -5.40
N ASN A 534 40.77 3.05 -6.37
CA ASN A 534 40.30 1.71 -6.74
C ASN A 534 40.48 0.66 -5.63
N ARG A 535 41.30 0.96 -4.61
CA ARG A 535 41.51 0.13 -3.42
C ARG A 535 40.49 0.40 -2.31
N ASP A 536 39.69 1.46 -2.44
CA ASP A 536 38.58 1.73 -1.54
C ASP A 536 37.38 0.88 -1.95
N GLY A 537 37.14 -0.19 -1.21
CA GLY A 537 36.02 -1.11 -1.45
C GLY A 537 34.65 -0.51 -1.08
N ILE A 538 33.60 -1.27 -1.35
CA ILE A 538 32.19 -0.86 -1.13
C ILE A 538 31.97 -0.34 0.30
N LEU A 539 32.41 -1.07 1.33
CA LEU A 539 32.20 -0.68 2.74
C LEU A 539 32.81 0.69 3.08
N GLN A 540 33.97 1.03 2.52
CA GLN A 540 34.58 2.34 2.75
C GLN A 540 33.86 3.45 1.99
N ARG A 541 33.49 3.18 0.73
CA ARG A 541 32.79 4.14 -0.14
C ARG A 541 31.43 4.56 0.41
N TYR A 542 30.70 3.63 1.02
CA TYR A 542 29.39 3.90 1.60
C TYR A 542 29.45 4.37 3.07
N LYS A 543 30.63 4.46 3.69
CA LYS A 543 30.75 4.78 5.11
C LYS A 543 30.16 6.16 5.49
N GLN A 544 30.27 7.15 4.61
CA GLN A 544 29.82 8.53 4.83
C GLN A 544 28.59 8.90 3.98
N ILE A 545 27.87 7.91 3.46
CA ILE A 545 26.76 8.17 2.52
C ILE A 545 25.49 8.71 3.19
N ASN A 546 25.34 8.50 4.50
CA ASN A 546 24.15 8.86 5.27
C ASN A 546 24.31 10.12 6.12
N ASN A 547 25.48 10.75 5.99
CA ASN A 547 25.78 11.98 6.69
C ASN A 547 24.99 13.13 6.05
N PRO A 548 24.39 14.03 6.84
CA PRO A 548 23.42 14.99 6.33
C PRO A 548 24.05 16.22 5.67
N GLN A 549 25.14 16.78 6.19
CA GLN A 549 25.76 17.98 5.61
C GLN A 549 26.28 17.71 4.19
N GLY A 550 25.71 18.41 3.20
CA GLY A 550 26.13 18.32 1.80
C GLY A 550 25.61 17.08 1.06
N ASN A 551 24.55 16.42 1.55
CA ASN A 551 24.00 15.21 0.95
C ASN A 551 23.04 15.46 -0.23
N SER A 552 22.70 16.74 -0.45
CA SER A 552 21.76 17.22 -1.46
C SER A 552 22.41 18.22 -2.45
N PRO A 553 23.62 17.95 -3.01
CA PRO A 553 24.30 18.85 -3.91
C PRO A 553 23.52 19.09 -5.20
N VAL A 554 23.62 20.31 -5.74
CA VAL A 554 23.03 20.65 -7.04
C VAL A 554 23.86 20.02 -8.17
N ALA A 555 23.23 19.22 -9.01
CA ALA A 555 23.88 18.59 -10.16
C ALA A 555 24.40 19.66 -11.15
N SER A 556 25.66 19.53 -11.57
CA SER A 556 26.28 20.42 -12.53
C SER A 556 26.11 19.92 -13.97
N SER A 557 26.10 20.84 -14.94
CA SER A 557 26.06 20.50 -16.35
C SER A 557 27.35 19.78 -16.76
N GLY A 558 27.27 18.45 -16.93
CA GLY A 558 28.42 17.60 -17.29
C GLY A 558 28.67 16.45 -16.32
N ASP A 559 27.96 16.39 -15.18
CA ASP A 559 28.07 15.27 -14.25
C ASP A 559 27.51 13.99 -14.90
N GLN A 560 28.33 12.93 -14.92
CA GLN A 560 27.94 11.64 -15.49
C GLN A 560 27.04 10.84 -14.55
N PHE A 561 27.12 11.09 -13.24
CA PHE A 561 26.41 10.37 -12.19
C PHE A 561 25.73 11.36 -11.24
N VAL A 562 24.63 10.93 -10.64
CA VAL A 562 23.96 11.70 -9.57
C VAL A 562 24.78 11.54 -8.29
N SER A 563 25.32 12.64 -7.78
CA SER A 563 26.09 12.68 -6.53
C SER A 563 25.22 12.86 -5.30
N ALA A 564 24.01 13.41 -5.46
CA ALA A 564 23.08 13.62 -4.37
C ALA A 564 22.46 12.31 -3.85
N PHE A 565 22.41 12.17 -2.53
CA PHE A 565 21.72 11.07 -1.86
C PHE A 565 20.22 11.34 -1.75
N THR A 566 19.86 12.58 -1.45
CA THR A 566 18.47 13.06 -1.41
C THR A 566 18.37 14.42 -2.12
N LEU A 567 17.14 14.83 -2.43
CA LEU A 567 16.82 16.19 -2.91
C LEU A 567 15.90 16.92 -1.92
N TYR A 568 15.50 16.23 -0.85
CA TYR A 568 14.69 16.77 0.22
C TYR A 568 15.61 17.25 1.35
N PRO A 569 15.28 18.38 2.00
CA PRO A 569 16.00 18.83 3.18
C PRO A 569 15.90 17.79 4.30
N ASP A 570 16.99 17.59 5.02
CA ASP A 570 16.98 16.83 6.26
C ASP A 570 16.21 17.59 7.35
N GLN A 571 15.47 16.84 8.16
CA GLN A 571 14.56 17.38 9.17
C GLN A 571 14.29 16.38 10.29
N GLU A 572 14.01 16.90 11.48
CA GLU A 572 13.63 16.12 12.67
C GLU A 572 12.11 15.92 12.71
N GLU A 573 11.59 15.28 11.67
CA GLU A 573 10.19 14.91 11.52
C GLU A 573 10.12 13.82 10.44
N PHE A 574 9.70 12.62 10.82
CA PHE A 574 9.77 11.42 9.98
C PHE A 574 8.39 10.92 9.50
N ASN A 575 7.30 11.36 10.14
CA ASN A 575 5.92 10.89 9.91
C ASN A 575 5.03 11.86 9.09
N ARG A 576 5.55 13.02 8.72
CA ARG A 576 4.98 14.13 7.93
C ARG A 576 3.81 14.85 8.55
N ASP A 577 3.73 14.90 9.88
CA ASP A 577 2.66 15.59 10.60
C ASP A 577 2.94 17.08 10.93
N ASN A 578 4.12 17.60 10.56
CA ASN A 578 4.61 18.95 10.85
C ASN A 578 4.80 19.28 12.34
N THR A 579 4.91 18.28 13.19
CA THR A 579 5.24 18.42 14.61
C THR A 579 6.53 17.67 14.92
N LEU A 580 7.08 17.91 16.11
CA LEU A 580 8.21 17.15 16.64
C LEU A 580 7.65 16.24 17.74
N ASN A 581 7.74 14.93 17.55
CA ASN A 581 7.42 14.00 18.61
C ASN A 581 8.63 13.77 19.52
N GLU A 582 8.49 14.00 20.82
CA GLU A 582 9.54 13.72 21.82
C GLU A 582 9.21 12.53 22.73
N LEU A 583 8.07 11.87 22.49
CA LEU A 583 7.60 10.76 23.31
C LEU A 583 8.39 9.49 23.02
N GLU A 584 8.64 8.74 24.08
CA GLU A 584 9.35 7.46 24.06
C GLU A 584 8.42 6.38 24.64
N GLU A 585 7.58 5.81 23.78
CA GLU A 585 6.60 4.79 24.12
C GLU A 585 6.60 3.71 23.04
N TYR A 586 7.49 2.73 23.19
CA TYR A 586 7.69 1.69 22.19
C TYR A 586 7.84 0.30 22.82
N PHE A 587 7.58 -0.72 21.99
CA PHE A 587 7.95 -2.09 22.26
C PHE A 587 9.36 -2.37 21.74
N GLU A 588 10.18 -3.02 22.56
CA GLU A 588 11.54 -3.41 22.18
C GLU A 588 11.61 -4.91 21.84
N TYR A 589 12.14 -5.21 20.66
CA TYR A 589 12.41 -6.57 20.20
C TYR A 589 13.91 -6.75 20.00
N LYS A 590 14.53 -7.57 20.85
CA LYS A 590 15.94 -7.93 20.76
C LYS A 590 16.11 -9.16 19.86
N VAL A 591 16.97 -9.06 18.85
CA VAL A 591 17.42 -10.18 18.02
C VAL A 591 18.74 -10.72 18.60
N GLU A 592 18.82 -12.04 18.73
CA GLU A 592 20.03 -12.76 19.20
C GLU A 592 20.77 -13.45 18.06
#